data_AF-A0A3M1NF87-F1
#
_entry.id   AF-A0A3M1NF87-F1
#
_cell.length_a   1.000
_cell.length_b   1.000
_cell.length_c   1.000
_cell.angle_alpha   90.00
_cell.angle_beta   90.00
_cell.angle_gamma   90.00
#
_symmetry.space_group_name_H-M   'P 1'
#
loop_
_entity.id
_entity.type
_entity.pdbx_description
1 polymer ?
#
loop_
_entity_poly.entity_id
_entity_poly.type
_entity_poly.pdbx_seq_one_letter_code
_entity_poly.pdbx_strand_id
1 'polypeptide(L)'
;MDCKGYKVISIAMGVWGVLIGCAYSFRGGAIPPDVRTVSLAPLTNEAAIVVPTLTQTLAEALRQKFLSQSPFTLVQAEGDLALYGRITEYKVAPVAIQGSQQAAQNRLSITLVVKCVSKKHPDLNWEQSFMNF
;
A
#
# COMPACT_ATOMS: atom_id res chain seq x y z
N MET A 1 -32.47 18.99 67.60
CA MET A 1 -31.05 19.19 67.23
C MET A 1 -30.90 18.81 65.77
N ASP A 2 -30.95 19.87 64.95
CA ASP A 2 -30.22 20.04 63.69
C ASP A 2 -30.56 19.18 62.47
N CYS A 3 -31.53 19.71 61.70
CA CYS A 3 -31.48 19.74 60.24
C CYS A 3 -30.14 20.33 59.74
N LYS A 4 -29.39 19.60 58.91
CA LYS A 4 -28.45 20.20 57.95
C LYS A 4 -28.32 19.34 56.69
N GLY A 5 -28.42 20.03 55.55
CA GLY A 5 -28.59 19.46 54.22
C GLY A 5 -27.42 18.64 53.68
N TYR A 6 -27.80 17.60 52.97
CA TYR A 6 -27.06 17.02 51.86
C TYR A 6 -28.01 17.10 50.66
N LYS A 7 -28.11 18.29 50.08
CA LYS A 7 -28.89 18.57 48.87
C LYS A 7 -27.94 19.22 47.86
N VAL A 8 -26.80 18.56 47.57
CA VAL A 8 -25.81 19.08 46.61
C VAL A 8 -24.89 18.05 45.94
N ILE A 9 -25.10 16.73 46.08
CA ILE A 9 -24.26 15.73 45.38
C ILE A 9 -25.10 14.95 44.38
N SER A 10 -25.59 15.66 43.36
CA SER A 10 -26.36 15.08 42.23
C SER A 10 -25.77 15.45 40.86
N ILE A 11 -24.52 15.92 40.79
CA ILE A 11 -23.87 16.35 39.53
C ILE A 11 -22.42 15.84 39.40
N ALA A 12 -22.07 14.72 40.06
CA ALA A 12 -20.77 14.07 39.92
C ALA A 12 -20.87 12.65 39.28
N MET A 13 -21.96 12.39 38.57
CA MET A 13 -22.28 11.11 37.92
C MET A 13 -22.35 11.30 36.39
N GLY A 14 -21.36 11.98 35.82
CA GLY A 14 -21.36 12.37 34.40
C GLY A 14 -20.02 12.26 33.69
N VAL A 15 -18.99 11.69 34.32
CA VAL A 15 -17.64 11.51 33.71
C VAL A 15 -17.11 10.11 34.04
N TRP A 16 -17.84 9.08 33.62
CA TRP A 16 -17.43 7.68 33.74
C TRP A 16 -17.92 6.91 32.50
N GLY A 17 -17.45 7.30 31.30
CA GLY A 17 -17.97 6.69 30.09
C GLY A 17 -17.40 7.16 28.76
N VAL A 18 -16.11 7.49 28.66
CA VAL A 18 -15.46 7.66 27.35
C VAL A 18 -14.00 7.21 27.41
N LEU A 19 -13.75 5.91 27.56
CA LEU A 19 -12.46 5.29 27.20
C LEU A 19 -12.69 3.84 26.77
N ILE A 20 -13.49 3.63 25.73
CA ILE A 20 -13.43 2.39 24.95
C ILE A 20 -12.52 2.71 23.76
N GLY A 21 -11.22 2.65 24.01
CA GLY A 21 -10.23 2.70 22.95
C GLY A 21 -10.52 1.54 22.01
N CYS A 22 -10.93 1.85 20.78
CA CYS A 22 -11.05 0.85 19.73
C CYS A 22 -9.63 0.33 19.46
N ALA A 23 -9.29 -0.84 20.01
CA ALA A 23 -8.09 -1.57 19.67
C ALA A 23 -8.26 -2.08 18.23
N TYR A 24 -8.07 -1.17 17.28
CA TYR A 24 -8.10 -1.46 15.86
C TYR A 24 -6.77 -2.15 15.51
N SER A 25 -6.65 -3.44 15.84
CA SER A 25 -5.54 -4.24 15.35
C SER A 25 -5.81 -4.55 13.89
N PHE A 26 -5.28 -3.72 12.98
CA PHE A 26 -5.13 -4.07 11.56
C PHE A 26 -4.11 -5.21 11.45
N ARG A 27 -4.54 -6.45 11.69
CA ARG A 27 -3.84 -7.67 11.27
C ARG A 27 -4.76 -8.42 10.29
N GLY A 28 -5.12 -7.72 9.21
CA GLY A 28 -5.83 -8.34 8.09
C GLY A 28 -4.84 -9.19 7.29
N GLY A 29 -4.83 -10.50 7.56
CA GLY A 29 -3.97 -11.48 6.88
C GLY A 29 -2.76 -11.84 7.73
N ALA A 30 -2.89 -12.90 8.54
CA ALA A 30 -1.72 -13.55 9.11
C ALA A 30 -0.98 -14.25 7.96
N ILE A 31 0.04 -13.61 7.40
CA ILE A 31 1.00 -14.31 6.55
C ILE A 31 1.54 -15.48 7.39
N PRO A 32 1.45 -16.73 6.91
CA PRO A 32 1.90 -17.88 7.68
C PRO A 32 3.37 -17.69 8.10
N PRO A 33 3.75 -18.11 9.33
CA PRO A 33 5.07 -17.86 9.89
C PRO A 33 6.22 -18.47 9.07
N ASP A 34 5.87 -19.39 8.18
CA ASP A 34 6.74 -20.10 7.26
C ASP A 34 7.17 -19.26 6.05
N VAL A 35 6.47 -18.15 5.77
CA VAL A 35 6.76 -17.27 4.62
C VAL A 35 7.56 -16.05 5.10
N ARG A 36 8.87 -16.08 4.85
CA ARG A 36 9.79 -14.99 5.26
C ARG A 36 10.60 -14.42 4.10
N THR A 37 10.68 -15.15 2.99
CA THR A 37 11.47 -14.78 1.83
C THR A 37 10.58 -14.42 0.66
N VAL A 38 10.95 -13.34 -0.03
CA VAL A 38 10.26 -12.87 -1.24
C VAL A 38 11.30 -12.78 -2.35
N SER A 39 10.98 -13.34 -3.51
CA SER A 39 11.75 -13.18 -4.73
C SER A 39 11.04 -12.19 -5.65
N LEU A 40 11.80 -11.28 -6.25
CA LEU A 40 11.26 -10.26 -7.16
C LEU A 40 11.82 -10.49 -8.56
N ALA A 41 10.94 -10.92 -9.45
CA ALA A 41 11.25 -11.12 -10.85
C ALA A 41 11.47 -9.75 -11.55
N PRO A 42 12.30 -9.71 -12.60
CA PRO A 42 12.43 -8.50 -13.43
C PRO A 42 11.07 -8.09 -14.01
N LEU A 43 10.82 -6.78 -14.09
CA LEU A 43 9.60 -6.24 -14.67
C LEU A 43 9.56 -6.52 -16.18
N THR A 44 8.45 -7.07 -16.66
CA THR A 44 8.20 -7.20 -18.10
C THR A 44 7.44 -5.99 -18.62
N ASN A 45 7.74 -5.56 -19.84
CA ASN A 45 7.04 -4.46 -20.50
C ASN A 45 6.12 -5.04 -21.57
N GLU A 46 4.81 -4.95 -21.35
CA GLU A 46 3.76 -5.38 -22.29
C GLU A 46 3.04 -4.18 -22.93
N ALA A 47 3.49 -2.96 -22.64
CA ALA A 47 2.88 -1.75 -23.17
C ALA A 47 3.20 -1.57 -24.66
N ALA A 48 2.25 -1.00 -25.42
CA ALA A 48 2.44 -0.68 -26.82
C ALA A 48 3.55 0.35 -27.07
N ILE A 49 3.84 1.21 -26.09
CA ILE A 49 4.90 2.22 -26.13
C ILE A 49 5.94 1.83 -25.09
N VAL A 50 7.12 1.40 -25.53
CA VAL A 50 8.19 0.98 -24.63
C VAL A 50 9.16 2.13 -24.39
N VAL A 51 9.24 2.60 -23.13
CA VAL A 51 10.28 3.53 -22.69
C VAL A 51 11.24 2.78 -21.76
N PRO A 52 12.42 2.36 -22.25
CA PRO A 52 13.30 1.45 -21.51
C PRO A 52 13.90 2.11 -20.26
N THR A 53 14.16 3.42 -20.30
CA THR A 53 14.69 4.18 -19.15
C THR A 53 13.72 4.20 -17.97
N LEU A 54 12.43 4.36 -18.23
CA LEU A 54 11.40 4.38 -17.18
C LEU A 54 11.19 3.00 -16.55
N THR A 55 11.29 1.94 -17.35
CA THR A 55 11.15 0.55 -16.87
C THR A 55 12.22 0.23 -15.83
N GLN A 56 13.47 0.61 -16.08
CA GLN A 56 14.60 0.37 -15.16
C GLN A 56 14.43 1.16 -13.86
N THR A 57 14.12 2.46 -13.95
CA THR A 57 13.91 3.31 -12.77
C THR A 57 12.73 2.82 -11.92
N LEU A 58 11.65 2.37 -12.56
CA LEU A 58 10.50 1.83 -11.85
C LEU A 58 10.83 0.51 -11.14
N ALA A 59 11.58 -0.39 -11.80
CA ALA A 59 12.01 -1.64 -11.20
C ALA A 59 12.89 -1.41 -9.96
N GLU A 60 13.80 -0.44 -10.03
CA GLU A 60 14.65 -0.07 -8.90
C GLU A 60 13.84 0.58 -7.76
N ALA A 61 12.96 1.52 -8.08
CA ALA A 61 12.09 2.15 -7.09
C ALA A 61 11.18 1.12 -6.40
N LEU A 62 10.67 0.13 -7.15
CA LEU A 62 9.88 -0.97 -6.60
C LEU A 62 10.70 -1.82 -5.64
N ARG A 63 11.93 -2.21 -6.02
CA ARG A 63 12.85 -2.93 -5.12
C ARG A 63 13.11 -2.16 -3.84
N GLN A 64 13.42 -0.87 -3.94
CA GLN A 64 13.65 -0.01 -2.78
C GLN A 64 12.42 0.13 -1.87
N LYS A 65 11.22 0.21 -2.46
CA LYS A 65 9.96 0.21 -1.68
C LYS A 65 9.75 -1.10 -0.93
N PHE A 66 10.03 -2.24 -1.55
CA PHE A 66 9.95 -3.53 -0.86
C PHE A 66 10.96 -3.64 0.30
N LEU A 67 12.19 -3.19 0.08
CA LEU A 67 13.22 -3.19 1.12
C LEU A 67 12.91 -2.25 2.30
N SER A 68 12.19 -1.15 2.06
CA SER A 68 11.89 -0.14 3.09
C SER A 68 10.57 -0.36 3.82
N GLN A 69 9.57 -0.96 3.17
CA GLN A 69 8.20 -1.05 3.69
C GLN A 69 7.78 -2.47 4.09
N SER A 70 8.52 -3.49 3.67
CA SER A 70 8.18 -4.88 3.96
C SER A 70 9.21 -5.51 4.91
N PRO A 71 8.78 -6.33 5.89
CA PRO A 71 9.69 -7.04 6.79
C PRO A 71 10.31 -8.29 6.13
N PHE A 72 10.04 -8.55 4.85
CA PHE A 72 10.48 -9.75 4.16
C PHE A 72 11.92 -9.62 3.68
N THR A 73 12.64 -10.75 3.69
CA THR A 73 13.99 -10.80 3.11
C THR A 73 13.89 -11.01 1.61
N LEU A 74 14.47 -10.09 0.84
CA LEU A 74 14.52 -10.20 -0.61
C LEU A 74 15.60 -11.22 -1.03
N VAL A 75 15.21 -12.27 -1.74
CA VAL A 75 16.12 -13.30 -2.26
C VAL A 75 16.11 -13.29 -3.80
N GLN A 76 17.25 -13.59 -4.42
CA GLN A 76 17.36 -13.57 -5.88
C GLN A 76 16.64 -14.74 -6.56
N ALA A 77 16.55 -15.88 -5.88
CA ALA A 77 15.88 -17.08 -6.38
C ALA A 77 15.29 -17.87 -5.20
N GLU A 78 14.31 -18.71 -5.51
CA GLU A 78 13.69 -19.66 -4.57
C GLU A 78 13.07 -19.05 -3.30
N GLY A 79 12.54 -17.82 -3.41
CA GLY A 79 11.73 -17.24 -2.36
C GLY A 79 10.41 -17.97 -2.16
N ASP A 80 9.89 -17.96 -0.93
CA ASP A 80 8.59 -18.55 -0.59
C ASP A 80 7.43 -17.87 -1.36
N LEU A 81 7.61 -16.59 -1.67
CA LEU A 81 6.76 -15.81 -2.57
C LEU A 81 7.55 -15.36 -3.80
N ALA A 82 6.93 -15.47 -4.96
CA ALA A 82 7.42 -14.91 -6.21
C ALA A 82 6.54 -13.73 -6.62
N LEU A 83 7.15 -12.56 -6.69
CA LEU A 83 6.51 -11.34 -7.19
C LEU A 83 6.88 -11.15 -8.66
N TYR A 84 5.84 -11.02 -9.47
CA TYR A 84 5.92 -10.68 -10.88
C TYR A 84 5.30 -9.31 -11.09
N GLY A 85 6.00 -8.43 -11.80
CA GLY A 85 5.45 -7.14 -12.18
C GLY A 85 5.47 -6.99 -13.69
N ARG A 86 4.37 -6.48 -14.24
CA ARG A 86 4.25 -6.19 -15.67
C ARG A 86 3.72 -4.78 -15.88
N ILE A 87 4.37 -4.04 -16.77
CA ILE A 87 3.94 -2.70 -17.14
C ILE A 87 3.01 -2.83 -18.34
N THR A 88 1.77 -2.38 -18.17
CA THR A 88 0.70 -2.60 -19.16
C THR A 88 0.44 -1.38 -20.02
N GLU A 89 0.62 -0.16 -19.49
CA GLU A 89 0.32 1.06 -20.22
C GLU A 89 1.15 2.26 -19.75
N TYR A 90 1.53 3.10 -20.72
CA TYR A 90 2.03 4.46 -20.50
C TYR A 90 1.07 5.43 -21.17
N LYS A 91 0.50 6.34 -20.39
CA LYS A 91 -0.47 7.33 -20.89
C LYS A 91 0.06 8.73 -20.63
N VAL A 92 0.23 9.51 -21.71
CA VAL A 92 0.57 10.93 -21.61
C VAL A 92 -0.69 11.74 -21.88
N ALA A 93 -1.15 12.51 -20.90
CA ALA A 93 -2.30 13.39 -21.05
C ALA A 93 -1.92 14.82 -20.66
N PRO A 94 -2.36 15.85 -21.41
CA PRO A 94 -2.14 17.23 -21.02
C PRO A 94 -2.95 17.54 -19.76
N VAL A 95 -2.34 18.19 -18.78
CA VAL A 95 -3.05 18.72 -17.61
C VAL A 95 -3.72 20.03 -18.05
N ALA A 96 -5.04 20.03 -18.12
CA ALA A 96 -5.80 21.24 -18.40
C ALA A 96 -5.65 22.22 -17.23
N ILE A 97 -5.17 23.43 -17.53
CA ILE A 97 -4.98 24.47 -16.52
C ILE A 97 -6.33 25.17 -16.30
N GLN A 98 -6.88 25.07 -15.08
CA GLN A 98 -7.98 25.94 -14.63
C GLN A 98 -7.39 27.24 -14.09
N GLY A 99 -7.14 28.21 -14.98
CA GLY A 99 -6.70 29.56 -14.60
C GLY A 99 -5.56 30.08 -15.47
N SER A 100 -5.55 31.39 -15.69
CA SER A 100 -4.82 32.16 -16.72
C SER A 100 -3.29 32.17 -16.64
N GLN A 101 -2.64 31.06 -16.27
CA GLN A 101 -1.17 30.97 -16.18
C GLN A 101 -0.66 29.83 -17.06
N GLN A 102 0.13 30.19 -18.07
CA GLN A 102 0.77 29.28 -19.00
C GLN A 102 1.68 28.27 -18.29
N ALA A 103 1.26 27.00 -18.26
CA ALA A 103 2.11 25.83 -18.06
C ALA A 103 1.38 24.58 -18.56
N ALA A 104 1.40 24.32 -19.87
CA ALA A 104 0.91 23.06 -20.41
C ALA A 104 1.84 21.94 -19.93
N GLN A 105 1.53 21.34 -18.77
CA GLN A 105 2.27 20.19 -18.24
C GLN A 105 1.67 18.91 -18.80
N ASN A 106 2.53 18.04 -19.31
CA ASN A 106 2.14 16.68 -19.71
C ASN A 106 2.24 15.77 -18.49
N ARG A 107 1.14 15.08 -18.19
CA ARG A 107 1.08 14.07 -17.13
C ARG A 107 1.32 12.70 -17.71
N LEU A 108 2.32 12.00 -17.18
CA LEU A 108 2.59 10.62 -17.50
C LEU A 108 1.97 9.72 -16.43
N SER A 109 0.97 8.94 -16.81
CA SER A 109 0.40 7.88 -15.97
C SER A 109 0.94 6.53 -16.42
N ILE A 110 1.37 5.73 -15.44
CA ILE A 110 1.95 4.40 -15.68
C ILE A 110 1.10 3.37 -14.96
N THR A 111 0.68 2.34 -15.69
CA THR A 111 -0.11 1.22 -15.15
C THR A 111 0.78 0.00 -14.95
N LEU A 112 1.01 -0.35 -13.68
CA LEU A 112 1.79 -1.51 -13.26
C LEU A 112 0.86 -2.56 -12.67
N VAL A 113 0.92 -3.79 -13.18
CA VAL A 113 0.22 -4.93 -12.57
C VAL A 113 1.25 -5.77 -11.81
N VAL A 114 1.00 -5.99 -10.53
CA VAL A 114 1.83 -6.82 -9.66
C VAL A 114 1.05 -8.08 -9.28
N LYS A 115 1.69 -9.22 -9.46
CA LYS A 115 1.17 -10.54 -9.14
C LYS A 115 2.09 -11.22 -8.15
N CYS A 116 1.54 -11.63 -7.03
CA CYS A 116 2.21 -12.49 -6.07
C CYS A 116 1.76 -13.93 -6.28
N VAL A 117 2.72 -14.85 -6.37
CA VAL A 117 2.48 -16.28 -6.49
C VAL A 117 3.31 -17.02 -5.45
N SER A 118 2.66 -17.84 -4.63
CA SER A 118 3.30 -18.84 -3.79
C SER A 118 3.02 -20.23 -4.33
N LYS A 119 4.03 -21.11 -4.31
CA LYS A 119 3.86 -22.54 -4.61
C LYS A 119 3.28 -23.32 -3.43
N LYS A 120 3.52 -22.86 -2.20
CA LYS A 120 3.12 -23.54 -0.96
C LYS A 120 1.73 -23.13 -0.49
N HIS A 121 1.36 -21.87 -0.72
CA HIS A 121 0.13 -21.27 -0.20
C HIS A 121 -0.64 -20.53 -1.30
N PRO A 122 -1.53 -21.20 -2.05
CA PRO A 122 -2.30 -20.56 -3.12
C PRO A 122 -3.26 -19.47 -2.60
N ASP A 123 -3.60 -19.50 -1.32
CA ASP A 123 -4.36 -18.47 -0.59
C ASP A 123 -3.65 -17.12 -0.52
N LEU A 124 -2.31 -17.10 -0.66
CA LEU A 124 -1.52 -15.86 -0.70
C LEU A 124 -1.36 -15.30 -2.12
N ASN A 125 -1.95 -15.96 -3.12
CA ASN A 125 -1.88 -15.49 -4.50
C ASN A 125 -2.80 -14.30 -4.69
N TRP A 126 -2.23 -13.17 -5.09
CA TRP A 126 -3.00 -11.97 -5.40
C TRP A 126 -2.44 -11.30 -6.64
N GLU A 127 -3.32 -10.59 -7.33
CA GLU A 127 -2.98 -9.77 -8.49
C GLU A 127 -3.66 -8.42 -8.32
N GLN A 128 -2.86 -7.35 -8.34
CA GLN A 128 -3.35 -5.98 -8.19
C GLN A 128 -2.69 -5.05 -9.21
N SER A 129 -3.51 -4.18 -9.78
CA SER A 129 -3.07 -3.10 -10.67
C SER A 129 -2.90 -1.81 -9.89
N PHE A 130 -1.72 -1.22 -9.98
CA PHE A 130 -1.40 0.10 -9.47
C PHE A 130 -1.23 1.07 -10.63
N MET A 131 -1.94 2.19 -10.56
CA MET A 131 -1.76 3.31 -11.46
C MET A 131 -1.26 4.48 -10.62
N ASN A 132 -0.11 5.04 -10.98
CA ASN A 132 0.38 6.25 -10.35
C ASN A 132 0.36 7.43 -11.31
N PHE A 133 0.22 8.60 -10.71
CA PHE A 133 -0.25 9.86 -11.26
C PHE A 133 0.84 10.87 -11.58
#